data_AF-A0A671TYS4-F1
#
_entry.id   AF-A0A671TYS4-F1
#
_cell.length_a   1.000
_cell.length_b   1.000
_cell.length_c   1.000
_cell.angle_alpha   90.00
_cell.angle_beta   90.00
_cell.angle_gamma   90.00
#
_symmetry.space_group_name_H-M   'P 1'
#
loop_
_entity.id
_entity.type
_entity.pdbx_description
1 polymer ?
#
loop_
_entity_poly.entity_id
_entity_poly.type
_entity_poly.pdbx_seq_one_letter_code
_entity_poly.pdbx_strand_id
1 'polypeptide(L)'
;MWYFSVSLNYLLTECGKVAQSSPYGKAVPERAIDGSRASNWHQGSCTHTQKDKNPWWRLDLLRKDCCHKRINGAEIRIGNSLENNGNANPRCAVITSISAGESKTFECRGMEGRFVNIVIPGRREFLTLCEVEVTGQPYGKKAPMVICNL
;
A
#
# COMPACT_ATOMS: atom_id res chain seq x y z
N MET A 1 12.78 8.56 -27.33
CA MET A 1 11.72 9.08 -26.45
C MET A 1 11.75 8.22 -25.20
N TRP A 2 12.36 8.72 -24.13
CA TRP A 2 12.60 7.95 -22.90
C TRP A 2 11.41 8.18 -21.94
N TYR A 3 11.07 7.18 -21.13
CA TYR A 3 9.87 7.18 -20.29
C TYR A 3 10.26 7.14 -18.81
N PHE A 4 9.65 8.03 -18.02
CA PHE A 4 9.52 7.84 -16.57
C PHE A 4 8.10 7.38 -16.29
N SER A 5 7.92 6.31 -15.53
CA SER A 5 6.60 5.94 -15.03
C SER A 5 6.62 5.77 -13.52
N VAL A 6 5.55 6.23 -12.88
CA VAL A 6 5.35 6.09 -11.43
C VAL A 6 4.14 5.19 -11.23
N SER A 7 4.35 4.03 -10.61
CA SER A 7 3.26 3.14 -10.20
C SER A 7 3.00 3.33 -8.71
N LEU A 8 1.75 3.61 -8.37
CA LEU A 8 1.33 3.73 -6.98
C LEU A 8 0.48 2.54 -6.61
N ASN A 9 0.87 1.84 -5.55
CA ASN A 9 -0.01 0.89 -4.88
C ASN A 9 -0.60 1.58 -3.65
N TYR A 10 -1.90 1.40 -3.45
CA TYR A 10 -2.58 1.80 -2.23
C TYR A 10 -3.04 0.53 -1.51
N LEU A 11 -2.36 0.20 -0.40
CA LEU A 11 -2.57 -0.98 0.44
C LEU A 11 -3.93 -0.95 1.10
N LEU A 12 -4.29 -2.18 1.39
CA LEU A 12 -5.35 -2.64 2.26
C LEU A 12 -4.74 -2.80 3.63
N THR A 13 -5.12 -1.97 4.60
CA THR A 13 -4.54 -2.08 5.96
C THR A 13 -5.63 -2.07 7.03
N GLU A 14 -5.92 -3.26 7.54
CA GLU A 14 -5.98 -3.63 8.97
C GLU A 14 -5.99 -5.17 9.04
N CYS A 15 -5.38 -5.78 10.07
CA CYS A 15 -5.43 -7.22 10.31
C CYS A 15 -6.87 -7.72 10.15
N GLY A 16 -7.06 -8.72 9.29
CA GLY A 16 -8.39 -9.26 9.02
C GLY A 16 -9.08 -9.65 10.33
N LYS A 17 -10.35 -9.30 10.48
CA LYS A 17 -11.12 -9.73 11.65
C LYS A 17 -11.20 -11.25 11.62
N VAL A 18 -10.96 -11.91 12.75
CA VAL A 18 -11.06 -13.37 12.80
C VAL A 18 -12.25 -13.77 13.64
N ALA A 19 -12.86 -14.89 13.25
CA ALA A 19 -13.97 -15.48 13.97
C ALA A 19 -13.86 -17.01 13.93
N GLN A 20 -14.43 -17.67 14.92
CA GLN A 20 -14.59 -19.13 14.93
C GLN A 20 -15.98 -19.49 15.46
N SER A 21 -16.43 -20.71 15.19
CA SER A 21 -17.78 -21.18 15.55
C SER A 21 -18.05 -21.06 17.05
N SER A 22 -17.06 -21.40 17.88
CA SER A 22 -17.08 -21.25 19.33
C SER A 22 -15.65 -21.24 19.87
N PRO A 23 -15.38 -20.63 21.04
CA PRO A 23 -14.11 -20.80 21.74
C PRO A 23 -14.18 -21.94 22.78
N TYR A 24 -13.16 -22.80 22.81
CA TYR A 24 -12.90 -23.69 23.94
C TYR A 24 -12.01 -22.98 24.97
N GLY A 25 -12.60 -22.56 26.08
CA GLY A 25 -11.90 -21.80 27.12
C GLY A 25 -11.34 -20.47 26.59
N LYS A 26 -10.02 -20.27 26.70
CA LYS A 26 -9.32 -19.03 26.27
C LYS A 26 -8.74 -19.10 24.85
N ALA A 27 -9.07 -20.12 24.07
CA ALA A 27 -8.51 -20.33 22.74
C ALA A 27 -9.24 -19.52 21.67
N VAL A 28 -9.07 -18.21 21.74
CA VAL A 28 -9.69 -17.20 20.86
C VAL A 28 -9.16 -17.29 19.42
N PRO A 29 -9.93 -16.89 18.39
CA PRO A 29 -9.56 -17.05 16.98
C PRO A 29 -8.31 -16.26 16.56
N GLU A 30 -7.93 -15.21 17.30
CA GLU A 30 -6.75 -14.35 17.06
C GLU A 30 -5.43 -15.10 17.20
N ARG A 31 -5.41 -16.19 17.96
CA ARG A 31 -4.20 -17.01 18.14
C ARG A 31 -3.66 -17.59 16.83
N ALA A 32 -4.53 -17.84 15.85
CA ALA A 32 -4.09 -18.31 14.52
C ALA A 32 -3.37 -17.24 13.68
N ILE A 33 -3.40 -15.97 14.11
CA ILE A 33 -2.76 -14.83 13.42
C ILE A 33 -1.89 -13.99 14.37
N ASP A 34 -1.48 -14.56 15.51
CA ASP A 34 -0.71 -13.88 16.56
C ASP A 34 0.80 -13.75 16.24
N GLY A 35 1.24 -14.27 15.09
CA GLY A 35 2.63 -14.23 14.62
C GLY A 35 3.52 -15.35 15.17
N SER A 36 2.99 -16.26 15.98
CA SER A 36 3.72 -17.41 16.53
C SER A 36 3.38 -18.72 15.81
N ARG A 37 4.37 -19.62 15.70
CA ARG A 37 4.22 -20.97 15.12
C ARG A 37 4.23 -22.07 16.18
N ALA A 38 4.08 -21.68 17.45
CA ALA A 38 4.03 -22.59 18.58
C ALA A 38 2.89 -23.60 18.41
N SER A 39 3.24 -24.88 18.28
CA SER A 39 2.27 -25.98 18.11
C SER A 39 1.87 -26.65 19.44
N ASN A 40 2.59 -26.35 20.53
CA ASN A 40 2.25 -26.85 21.85
C ASN A 40 1.09 -26.03 22.44
N TRP A 41 -0.01 -26.69 22.78
CA TRP A 41 -1.20 -26.07 23.39
C TRP A 41 -0.89 -25.16 24.57
N HIS A 42 0.03 -25.55 25.44
CA HIS A 42 0.38 -24.81 26.65
C HIS A 42 1.10 -23.50 26.36
N GLN A 43 1.60 -23.29 25.13
CA GLN A 43 2.21 -22.05 24.68
C GLN A 43 1.17 -21.00 24.25
N GLY A 44 -0.13 -21.36 24.21
CA GLY A 44 -1.21 -20.39 24.07
C GLY A 44 -1.35 -19.73 22.71
N SER A 45 -0.79 -20.33 21.65
CA SER A 45 -0.83 -19.82 20.27
C SER A 45 -1.74 -20.64 19.33
N CYS A 46 -2.42 -21.66 19.85
CA CYS A 46 -3.40 -22.42 19.08
C CYS A 46 -4.83 -21.94 19.35
N THR A 47 -5.66 -21.93 18.30
CA THR A 47 -7.13 -21.79 18.40
C THR A 47 -7.75 -23.15 18.77
N HIS A 48 -8.98 -23.14 19.29
CA HIS A 48 -9.70 -24.37 19.58
C HIS A 48 -11.20 -24.09 19.71
N THR A 49 -12.02 -24.83 18.96
CA THR A 49 -13.47 -24.77 19.07
C THR A 49 -13.98 -25.77 20.10
N GLN A 50 -15.22 -25.62 20.57
CA GLN A 50 -15.87 -26.70 21.29
C GLN A 50 -16.11 -27.90 20.36
N LYS A 51 -16.65 -28.99 20.93
CA LYS A 51 -17.07 -30.18 20.17
C LYS A 51 -18.39 -29.91 19.44
N ASP A 52 -18.34 -28.98 18.49
CA ASP A 52 -19.48 -28.52 17.70
C ASP A 52 -19.74 -29.44 16.50
N LYS A 53 -20.96 -29.39 15.95
CA LYS A 53 -21.26 -29.93 14.62
C LYS A 53 -20.80 -28.90 13.57
N ASN A 54 -19.90 -29.31 12.67
CA ASN A 54 -19.32 -28.46 11.62
C ASN A 54 -18.59 -27.20 12.16
N PRO A 55 -17.54 -27.36 13.00
CA PRO A 55 -16.77 -26.23 13.52
C PRO A 55 -16.07 -25.48 12.38
N TRP A 56 -15.89 -24.17 12.54
CA TRP A 56 -15.27 -23.32 11.52
C TRP A 56 -14.39 -22.24 12.16
N TRP A 57 -13.39 -21.80 11.41
CA TRP A 57 -12.63 -20.58 11.66
C TRP A 57 -12.62 -19.78 10.35
N ARG A 58 -12.68 -18.46 10.44
CA ARG A 58 -12.72 -17.56 9.30
C ARG A 58 -11.85 -16.35 9.56
N LEU A 59 -10.95 -16.09 8.61
CA LEU A 59 -10.30 -14.80 8.44
C LEU A 59 -11.18 -13.95 7.53
N ASP A 60 -11.70 -12.88 8.09
CA ASP A 60 -12.33 -11.82 7.33
C ASP A 60 -11.24 -10.92 6.76
N LEU A 61 -10.91 -11.13 5.49
CA LEU A 61 -10.00 -10.26 4.74
C LEU A 61 -10.66 -8.92 4.38
N LEU A 62 -11.86 -8.58 4.89
CA LEU A 62 -12.54 -7.30 4.61
C LEU A 62 -11.74 -6.10 5.13
N ARG A 63 -10.79 -5.72 4.27
CA ARG A 63 -10.47 -4.39 3.77
C ARG A 63 -11.38 -3.32 4.32
N LYS A 64 -10.91 -2.58 5.32
CA LYS A 64 -11.40 -1.21 5.48
C LYS A 64 -10.78 -0.37 4.37
N ASP A 65 -11.42 -0.39 3.20
CA ASP A 65 -11.25 0.59 2.12
C ASP A 65 -11.77 1.98 2.55
N CYS A 66 -11.69 2.30 3.84
CA CYS A 66 -11.93 3.66 4.25
C CYS A 66 -10.76 4.48 3.71
N CYS A 67 -11.08 5.63 3.16
CA CYS A 67 -10.09 6.67 2.87
C CYS A 67 -9.25 6.52 1.60
N HIS A 68 -9.48 5.53 0.71
CA HIS A 68 -8.80 5.53 -0.61
C HIS A 68 -9.05 6.83 -1.40
N LYS A 69 -10.22 7.46 -1.22
CA LYS A 69 -10.57 8.77 -1.81
C LYS A 69 -9.67 9.92 -1.34
N ARG A 70 -8.89 9.77 -0.27
CA ARG A 70 -7.98 10.82 0.23
C ARG A 70 -6.90 11.18 -0.78
N ILE A 71 -6.48 10.23 -1.61
CA ILE A 71 -5.48 10.46 -2.67
C ILE A 71 -6.05 11.27 -3.85
N ASN A 72 -7.37 11.41 -3.96
CA ASN A 72 -8.00 12.09 -5.09
C ASN A 72 -7.59 13.57 -5.13
N GLY A 73 -6.98 14.01 -6.23
CA GLY A 73 -6.42 15.34 -6.41
C GLY A 73 -4.94 15.46 -6.04
N ALA A 74 -4.29 14.38 -5.57
CA ALA A 74 -2.85 14.36 -5.39
C ALA A 74 -2.12 14.53 -6.74
N GLU A 75 -0.94 15.14 -6.70
CA GLU A 75 -0.13 15.44 -7.87
C GLU A 75 1.21 14.74 -7.78
N ILE A 76 1.64 14.14 -8.89
CA ILE A 76 2.99 13.60 -9.07
C ILE A 76 3.83 14.70 -9.71
N ARG A 77 4.96 15.05 -9.10
CA ARG A 77 5.86 16.12 -9.53
C ARG A 77 7.28 15.59 -9.63
N ILE A 78 7.99 15.96 -10.69
CA ILE A 78 9.34 15.44 -11.00
C ILE A 78 10.25 16.60 -11.37
N GLY A 79 11.43 16.65 -10.76
CA GLY A 79 12.44 17.64 -11.10
C GLY A 79 13.69 17.59 -10.22
N ASN A 80 14.52 18.63 -10.31
CA ASN A 80 15.80 18.72 -9.61
C ASN A 80 15.80 19.76 -8.48
N SER A 81 14.73 20.56 -8.35
CA SER A 81 14.64 21.60 -7.32
C SER A 81 14.15 21.03 -5.99
N LEU A 82 14.66 21.58 -4.90
CA LEU A 82 14.15 21.38 -3.54
C LEU A 82 13.30 22.57 -3.05
N GLU A 83 13.03 23.56 -3.90
CA GLU A 83 12.10 24.64 -3.57
C GLU A 83 10.74 24.07 -3.16
N ASN A 84 10.20 24.57 -2.04
CA ASN A 84 9.01 24.01 -1.40
C ASN A 84 9.10 22.48 -1.20
N ASN A 85 10.26 21.98 -0.77
CA ASN A 85 10.58 20.56 -0.62
C ASN A 85 10.45 19.75 -1.92
N GLY A 86 10.59 20.39 -3.08
CA GLY A 86 10.40 19.78 -4.40
C GLY A 86 8.94 19.76 -4.87
N ASN A 87 8.00 20.25 -4.07
CA ASN A 87 6.59 20.35 -4.46
C ASN A 87 6.33 21.46 -5.50
N ALA A 88 7.32 22.31 -5.77
CA ALA A 88 7.28 23.30 -6.86
C ALA A 88 7.74 22.73 -8.21
N ASN A 89 8.31 21.50 -8.25
CA ASN A 89 8.76 20.89 -9.50
C ASN A 89 7.59 20.70 -10.50
N PRO A 90 7.88 20.64 -11.81
CA PRO A 90 6.87 20.40 -12.83
C PRO A 90 5.99 19.18 -12.54
N ARG A 91 4.71 19.28 -12.89
CA ARG A 91 3.71 18.24 -12.64
C ARG A 91 3.72 17.20 -13.75
N CYS A 92 3.95 15.94 -13.40
CA CYS A 92 3.76 14.79 -14.27
C CYS A 92 2.28 14.47 -14.46
N ALA A 93 1.55 14.26 -13.36
CA ALA A 93 0.18 13.78 -13.41
C ALA A 93 -0.64 14.26 -12.20
N VAL A 94 -1.96 14.23 -12.37
CA VAL A 94 -2.94 14.39 -11.27
C VAL A 94 -3.63 13.04 -11.07
N ILE A 95 -3.65 12.58 -9.84
CA ILE A 95 -4.32 11.34 -9.42
C ILE A 95 -5.81 11.67 -9.24
N THR A 96 -6.63 11.33 -10.23
CA THR A 96 -8.08 11.54 -10.15
C THR A 96 -8.73 10.59 -9.14
N SER A 97 -8.40 9.30 -9.27
CA SER A 97 -8.79 8.24 -8.35
C SER A 97 -7.88 7.02 -8.55
N ILE A 98 -7.69 6.28 -7.46
CA ILE A 98 -7.15 4.91 -7.44
C ILE A 98 -8.14 4.14 -6.56
N SER A 99 -8.75 3.09 -7.11
CA SER A 99 -9.65 2.27 -6.29
C SER A 99 -8.80 1.57 -5.23
N ALA A 100 -9.38 1.30 -4.07
CA ALA A 100 -8.62 0.66 -3.02
C ALA A 100 -8.05 -0.69 -3.51
N GLY A 101 -6.83 -1.03 -3.08
CA GLY A 101 -6.14 -2.25 -3.49
C GLY A 101 -5.75 -2.32 -4.96
N GLU A 102 -6.04 -1.30 -5.77
CA GLU A 102 -5.54 -1.19 -7.14
C GLU A 102 -4.18 -0.50 -7.18
N SER A 103 -3.45 -0.82 -8.24
CA SER A 103 -2.27 -0.09 -8.65
C SER A 103 -2.58 0.80 -9.86
N LYS A 104 -1.92 1.95 -9.95
CA LYS A 104 -2.03 2.80 -11.13
C LYS A 104 -0.69 3.35 -11.55
N THR A 105 -0.36 3.16 -12.82
CA THR A 105 0.85 3.67 -13.45
C THR A 105 0.57 4.97 -14.18
N PHE A 106 1.43 5.97 -13.97
CA PHE A 106 1.36 7.28 -14.60
C PHE A 106 2.60 7.50 -15.47
N GLU A 107 2.40 7.73 -16.76
CA GLU A 107 3.48 8.00 -17.72
C GLU A 107 3.86 9.49 -17.72
N CYS A 108 5.08 9.78 -17.28
CA CYS A 108 5.62 11.14 -17.15
C CYS A 108 6.39 11.63 -18.38
N ARG A 109 6.13 11.05 -19.57
CA ARG A 109 6.53 11.55 -20.91
C ARG A 109 7.94 12.14 -21.02
N GLY A 110 8.96 11.49 -20.45
CA GLY A 110 10.35 11.92 -20.56
C GLY A 110 10.75 13.10 -19.68
N MET A 111 9.97 13.40 -18.63
CA MET A 111 10.39 14.35 -17.60
C MET A 111 11.66 13.90 -16.91
N GLU A 112 12.62 14.80 -16.75
CA GLU A 112 13.89 14.51 -16.08
C GLU A 112 13.90 15.10 -14.67
N GLY A 113 14.35 14.32 -13.69
CA GLY A 113 14.45 14.80 -12.33
C GLY A 113 15.13 13.82 -11.38
N ARG A 114 15.82 14.36 -10.39
CA ARG A 114 16.40 13.64 -9.25
C ARG A 114 15.34 13.30 -8.20
N PHE A 115 14.27 14.08 -8.11
CA PHE A 115 13.25 13.96 -7.08
C PHE A 115 11.89 13.67 -7.71
N VAL A 116 11.16 12.73 -7.09
CA VAL A 116 9.74 12.46 -7.34
C VAL A 116 8.99 12.83 -6.07
N ASN A 117 8.03 13.75 -6.19
CA ASN A 117 7.19 14.20 -5.11
C ASN A 117 5.73 13.82 -5.40
N ILE A 118 5.03 13.35 -4.37
CA ILE A 118 3.58 13.13 -4.42
C ILE A 118 2.97 14.02 -3.35
N VAL A 119 2.10 14.95 -3.76
CA VAL A 119 1.59 16.01 -2.87
C VAL A 119 0.08 16.17 -3.05
N ILE A 120 -0.67 16.39 -1.97
CA ILE A 120 -2.09 16.79 -2.01
C ILE A 120 -2.15 18.31 -1.83
N PRO A 121 -2.33 19.09 -2.91
CA PRO A 121 -2.39 20.55 -2.79
C PRO A 121 -3.78 21.02 -2.31
N GLY A 122 -3.81 22.22 -1.72
CA GLY A 122 -5.04 22.99 -1.52
C GLY A 122 -5.99 22.50 -0.41
N ARG A 123 -5.65 21.44 0.32
CA ARG A 123 -6.45 20.98 1.48
C ARG A 123 -5.60 20.33 2.57
N ARG A 124 -6.14 20.29 3.79
CA ARG A 124 -5.60 19.48 4.89
C ARG A 124 -6.11 18.05 4.71
N GLU A 125 -5.21 17.10 4.53
CA GLU A 125 -5.55 15.70 4.25
C GLU A 125 -4.42 14.77 4.69
N PHE A 126 -4.74 13.50 4.95
CA PHE A 126 -3.73 12.46 5.13
C PHE A 126 -3.29 11.90 3.76
N LEU A 127 -2.00 12.03 3.45
CA LEU A 127 -1.38 11.31 2.33
C LEU A 127 -0.94 9.92 2.82
N THR A 128 -1.52 8.88 2.24
CA THR A 128 -1.14 7.48 2.49
C THR A 128 -0.72 6.88 1.16
N LEU A 129 0.49 6.35 1.11
CA LEU A 129 1.07 5.66 -0.04
C LEU A 129 1.62 4.35 0.48
N CYS A 130 1.46 3.29 -0.29
CA CYS A 130 1.70 1.96 0.23
C CYS A 130 2.79 1.23 -0.52
N GLU A 131 2.88 1.49 -1.81
CA GLU A 131 4.11 1.29 -2.58
C GLU A 131 4.22 2.46 -3.56
N VAL A 132 5.45 2.88 -3.85
CA VAL A 132 5.76 3.77 -4.96
C VAL A 132 6.87 3.13 -5.76
N GLU A 133 6.56 2.68 -6.96
CA GLU A 133 7.58 2.21 -7.91
C GLU A 133 7.88 3.32 -8.90
N VAL A 134 9.16 3.68 -9.03
CA VAL A 134 9.62 4.63 -10.05
C VAL A 134 10.45 3.88 -11.06
N THR A 135 10.04 3.94 -12.32
CA THR A 135 10.82 3.44 -13.44
C THR A 135 11.33 4.60 -14.28
N GLY A 136 12.61 4.58 -14.61
CA GLY A 136 13.24 5.62 -15.41
C GLY A 136 14.50 5.11 -16.10
N GLN A 137 15.02 5.90 -17.04
CA GLN A 137 16.27 5.59 -17.73
C GLN A 137 17.34 6.63 -17.41
N PRO A 138 18.59 6.21 -17.12
CA PRO A 138 19.69 7.14 -16.87
C PRO A 138 19.95 8.06 -18.06
N TYR A 139 20.05 9.36 -17.80
CA TYR A 139 20.40 10.35 -18.82
C TYR A 139 21.74 10.00 -19.47
N GLY A 140 21.75 9.87 -20.81
CA GLY A 140 22.98 9.72 -21.61
C GLY A 140 23.54 8.30 -21.77
N LYS A 141 22.86 7.22 -21.36
CA LYS A 141 23.27 5.84 -21.69
C LYS A 141 22.09 4.98 -22.13
N LYS A 142 22.33 4.06 -23.08
CA LYS A 142 21.48 2.87 -23.33
C LYS A 142 21.60 1.92 -22.13
N ALA A 143 21.21 2.36 -20.95
CA ALA A 143 21.21 1.57 -19.74
C ALA A 143 19.83 0.91 -19.55
N PRO A 144 19.76 -0.29 -18.95
CA PRO A 144 18.49 -0.93 -18.65
C PRO A 144 17.62 -0.04 -17.75
N MET A 145 16.29 -0.16 -17.87
CA MET A 145 15.33 0.54 -17.02
C MET A 145 15.68 0.30 -15.54
N VAL A 146 15.78 1.39 -14.78
CA VAL A 146 15.96 1.33 -13.33
C VAL A 146 14.57 1.30 -12.71
N ILE A 147 14.29 0.25 -11.93
CA ILE A 147 13.08 0.14 -11.10
C ILE A 147 13.52 0.39 -9.66
N CYS A 148 13.00 1.46 -9.05
CA CYS A 148 13.11 1.69 -7.63
C CYS A 148 11.81 1.23 -6.97
N ASN A 149 11.85 0.11 -6.25
CA ASN A 149 10.82 -0.25 -5.28
C ASN A 149 11.21 0.45 -3.97
N LEU A 150 10.39 1.39 -3.49
CA LEU A 150 10.66 2.22 -2.32
C LEU A 150 9.95 1.69 -1.08
#